data_AF-A0A0K2RTL6-F1
#
_entry.id   AF-A0A0K2RTL6-F1
#
_cell.length_a   1.000
_cell.length_b   1.000
_cell.length_c   1.000
_cell.angle_alpha   90.00
_cell.angle_beta   90.00
_cell.angle_gamma   90.00
#
_symmetry.space_group_name_H-M   'P 1'
#
loop_
_entity.id
_entity.type
_entity.pdbx_description
1 polymer ?
#
loop_
_entity_poly.entity_id
_entity_poly.type
_entity_poly.pdbx_seq_one_letter_code
_entity_poly.pdbx_strand_id
1 'polypeptide(L)'
;MSYLFTRKGVVNLPKNGLSEDDILMAVLDAGAEEVKDNGDNWEIHSEPTDLPAIREALTEAGIEYETDEAEFVPSMQVPLDLDGAKKFMKLVDALEDLDDVQNVYTNADMSEEVQAALEAE
;
A
#
# COMPACT_ATOMS: atom_id res chain seq x y z
N MET A 1 -0.11 -10.84 17.07
CA MET A 1 0.16 -9.63 16.27
C MET A 1 0.96 -9.92 15.01
N SER A 2 2.08 -10.65 15.07
CA SER A 2 2.85 -11.02 13.84
C SER A 2 2.07 -11.84 12.81
N TYR A 3 1.02 -12.55 13.22
CA TYR A 3 0.15 -13.30 12.29
C TYR A 3 -0.79 -12.41 11.46
N LEU A 4 -0.92 -11.12 11.81
CA LEU A 4 -1.77 -10.17 11.10
C LEU A 4 -1.04 -9.47 9.95
N PHE A 5 0.27 -9.66 9.80
CA PHE A 5 1.06 -9.03 8.76
C PHE A 5 1.80 -10.10 7.97
N THR A 6 1.68 -10.03 6.66
CA THR A 6 2.39 -10.91 5.73
C THR A 6 3.38 -10.08 4.96
N ARG A 7 4.61 -10.60 4.80
CA ARG A 7 5.60 -9.94 3.95
C ARG A 7 5.23 -10.18 2.50
N LYS A 8 4.92 -9.13 1.76
CA LYS A 8 4.52 -9.16 0.34
C LYS A 8 5.43 -8.30 -0.50
N GLY A 9 5.53 -8.59 -1.79
CA GLY A 9 5.99 -7.64 -2.79
C GLY A 9 4.90 -6.62 -3.04
N VAL A 10 5.23 -5.34 -2.93
CA VAL A 10 4.32 -4.21 -3.15
C VAL A 10 4.92 -3.31 -4.22
N VAL A 11 4.17 -3.10 -5.30
CA VAL A 11 4.53 -2.17 -6.38
C VAL A 11 3.53 -1.04 -6.41
N ASN A 12 3.99 0.20 -6.25
CA ASN A 12 3.16 1.39 -6.38
C ASN A 12 3.34 2.02 -7.75
N LEU A 13 2.22 2.36 -8.39
CA LEU A 13 2.23 3.05 -9.68
C LEU A 13 1.11 4.10 -9.74
N PRO A 14 1.34 5.25 -10.39
CA PRO A 14 0.35 6.32 -10.50
C PRO A 14 -0.82 5.89 -11.37
N LYS A 15 -2.04 6.36 -11.06
CA LYS A 15 -3.21 5.98 -11.86
C LYS A 15 -3.05 6.31 -13.34
N ASN A 16 -2.55 7.49 -13.70
CA ASN A 16 -2.21 7.89 -15.09
C ASN A 16 -3.23 7.50 -16.19
N GLY A 17 -4.51 7.37 -15.85
CA GLY A 17 -5.57 6.92 -16.76
C GLY A 17 -5.62 5.40 -17.03
N LEU A 18 -4.79 4.60 -16.35
CA LEU A 18 -4.84 3.14 -16.32
C LEU A 18 -5.97 2.68 -15.40
N SER A 19 -6.71 1.67 -15.86
CA SER A 19 -7.69 0.96 -15.03
C SER A 19 -7.05 -0.22 -14.31
N GLU A 20 -7.72 -0.72 -13.28
CA GLU A 20 -7.34 -1.96 -12.58
C GLU A 20 -7.15 -3.12 -13.57
N ASP A 21 -8.08 -3.26 -14.52
CA ASP A 21 -8.04 -4.31 -15.55
C ASP A 21 -6.79 -4.20 -16.44
N ASP A 22 -6.38 -2.98 -16.83
CA ASP A 22 -5.19 -2.77 -17.65
C ASP A 22 -3.92 -3.24 -16.94
N ILE A 23 -3.84 -2.95 -15.63
CA ILE A 23 -2.70 -3.31 -14.79
C ILE A 23 -2.70 -4.82 -14.55
N LEU A 24 -3.84 -5.37 -14.14
CA LEU A 24 -3.97 -6.79 -13.86
C LEU A 24 -3.60 -7.61 -15.10
N MET A 25 -4.07 -7.24 -16.29
CA MET A 25 -3.68 -7.90 -17.53
C MET A 25 -2.17 -7.87 -17.80
N ALA A 26 -1.47 -6.81 -17.40
CA ALA A 26 -0.02 -6.72 -17.56
C ALA A 26 0.73 -7.64 -16.60
N VAL A 27 0.26 -7.81 -15.36
CA VAL A 27 1.05 -8.45 -14.29
C VAL A 27 0.54 -9.80 -13.79
N LEU A 28 -0.64 -10.25 -14.25
CA LEU A 28 -1.26 -11.50 -13.79
C LEU A 28 -0.35 -12.73 -13.97
N ASP A 29 0.27 -12.86 -15.14
CA ASP A 29 1.18 -13.97 -15.45
C ASP A 29 2.56 -13.84 -14.77
N ALA A 30 2.85 -12.67 -14.20
CA ALA A 30 4.10 -12.34 -13.54
C ALA A 30 4.10 -12.63 -12.02
N GLY A 31 2.99 -13.14 -11.47
CA GLY A 31 2.86 -13.47 -10.05
C GLY A 31 2.13 -12.42 -9.21
N ALA A 32 1.42 -11.47 -9.83
CA ALA A 32 0.54 -10.57 -9.09
C ALA A 32 -0.65 -11.34 -8.48
N GLU A 33 -0.93 -11.07 -7.21
CA GLU A 33 -2.04 -11.64 -6.46
C GLU A 33 -3.27 -10.72 -6.47
N GLU A 34 -3.05 -9.41 -6.38
CA GLU A 34 -4.10 -8.41 -6.22
C GLU A 34 -3.61 -7.05 -6.74
N VAL A 35 -4.52 -6.26 -7.30
CA VAL A 35 -4.31 -4.84 -7.62
C VAL A 35 -5.30 -4.04 -6.78
N LYS A 36 -4.83 -3.09 -6.00
CA LYS A 36 -5.65 -2.26 -5.11
C LYS A 36 -5.68 -0.83 -5.58
N ASP A 37 -6.87 -0.25 -5.50
CA ASP A 37 -7.04 1.20 -5.56
C ASP A 37 -6.58 1.80 -4.23
N ASN A 38 -5.54 2.64 -4.26
CA ASN A 38 -5.02 3.37 -3.11
C ASN A 38 -5.11 4.88 -3.34
N GLY A 39 -6.29 5.35 -3.78
CA GLY A 39 -6.59 6.77 -3.97
C GLY A 39 -5.95 7.33 -5.24
N ASP A 40 -4.78 7.94 -5.12
CA ASP A 40 -4.05 8.54 -6.24
C ASP A 40 -3.20 7.53 -7.02
N ASN A 41 -2.94 6.37 -6.41
CA ASN A 41 -2.08 5.31 -6.94
C ASN A 41 -2.80 3.96 -7.01
N TRP A 42 -2.25 3.07 -7.83
CA TRP A 42 -2.53 1.64 -7.80
C TRP A 42 -1.41 0.92 -7.05
N GLU A 43 -1.80 -0.13 -6.32
CA GLU A 43 -0.89 -0.93 -5.52
C GLU A 43 -1.01 -2.41 -5.91
N ILE A 44 0.06 -2.98 -6.47
CA ILE A 44 0.10 -4.40 -6.87
C ILE A 44 0.73 -5.21 -5.74
N HIS A 45 0.02 -6.24 -5.28
CA HIS A 45 0.50 -7.17 -4.25
C HIS A 45 0.93 -8.48 -4.87
N SER A 46 2.01 -9.05 -4.35
CA SER A 46 2.57 -10.34 -4.79
C SER A 46 3.38 -11.01 -3.69
N GLU A 47 3.92 -12.19 -3.96
CA GLU A 47 5.04 -12.71 -3.17
C GLU A 47 6.30 -11.86 -3.41
N PRO A 48 7.14 -11.59 -2.39
CA PRO A 48 8.35 -10.77 -2.56
C PRO A 48 9.32 -11.30 -3.62
N THR A 49 9.27 -12.61 -3.90
CA THR A 49 10.11 -13.26 -4.91
C THR A 49 9.70 -12.95 -6.33
N ASP A 50 8.47 -12.47 -6.55
CA ASP A 50 7.87 -12.26 -7.86
C ASP A 50 8.05 -10.82 -8.35
N LEU A 51 8.53 -9.91 -7.48
CA LEU A 51 8.85 -8.51 -7.82
C LEU A 51 9.70 -8.36 -9.10
N PRO A 52 10.77 -9.17 -9.34
CA PRO A 52 11.54 -9.06 -10.59
C PRO A 52 10.70 -9.35 -11.83
N ALA A 53 9.83 -10.36 -11.78
CA ALA A 53 8.97 -10.72 -12.91
C ALA A 53 7.90 -9.65 -13.16
N ILE A 54 7.31 -9.10 -12.09
CA ILE A 54 6.34 -8.00 -12.18
C ILE A 54 6.99 -6.75 -12.79
N ARG A 55 8.21 -6.43 -12.38
CA ARG A 55 8.98 -5.31 -12.94
C ARG A 55 9.19 -5.45 -14.45
N GLU A 56 9.58 -6.64 -14.89
CA GLU A 56 9.76 -6.94 -16.31
C GLU A 56 8.44 -6.81 -17.07
N ALA A 57 7.35 -7.37 -16.54
CA ALA A 57 6.03 -7.31 -17.16
C ALA A 57 5.48 -5.87 -17.30
N LEU A 58 5.62 -5.04 -16.26
CA LEU A 58 5.28 -3.63 -16.32
C LEU A 58 6.11 -2.89 -17.37
N THR A 59 7.41 -3.18 -17.44
CA THR A 59 8.31 -2.58 -18.44
C THR A 59 7.92 -2.99 -19.87
N GLU A 60 7.56 -4.25 -20.10
CA GLU A 60 7.09 -4.74 -21.41
C GLU A 60 5.74 -4.12 -21.81
N ALA A 61 4.86 -3.89 -20.84
CA ALA A 61 3.58 -3.19 -21.03
C ALA A 61 3.75 -1.67 -21.21
N GLY A 62 4.95 -1.11 -20.95
CA GLY A 62 5.21 0.32 -20.98
C GLY A 62 4.54 1.09 -19.83
N ILE A 63 4.29 0.42 -18.71
CA ILE A 63 3.71 1.00 -17.49
C ILE A 63 4.86 1.38 -16.56
N GLU A 64 4.94 2.66 -16.22
CA GLU A 64 5.89 3.16 -15.22
C GLU A 64 5.35 2.94 -13.79
N TYR A 65 6.24 2.60 -12.87
CA TYR A 65 5.95 2.45 -11.44
C TYR A 65 6.92 3.31 -10.62
N GLU A 66 6.53 3.66 -9.40
CA GLU A 66 7.28 4.53 -8.50
C GLU A 66 8.20 3.74 -7.57
N THR A 67 7.66 2.68 -6.95
CA THR A 67 8.39 1.82 -6.01
C THR A 67 8.06 0.36 -6.23
N ASP A 68 9.00 -0.51 -5.88
CA ASP A 68 8.81 -1.96 -5.88
C ASP A 68 9.60 -2.60 -4.73
N GLU A 69 8.92 -2.81 -3.60
CA GLU A 69 9.58 -3.17 -2.34
C GLU A 69 8.90 -4.34 -1.64
N ALA A 70 9.62 -4.97 -0.72
CA ALA A 70 9.06 -6.04 0.10
C ALA A 70 8.58 -5.47 1.44
N GLU A 71 7.28 -5.35 1.61
CA GLU A 71 6.64 -4.67 2.75
C GLU A 71 5.83 -5.64 3.63
N PHE A 72 5.53 -5.24 4.86
CA PHE A 72 4.62 -5.97 5.74
C PHE A 72 3.19 -5.46 5.56
N VAL A 73 2.37 -6.23 4.84
CA VAL A 73 0.99 -5.89 4.53
C VAL A 73 0.04 -6.52 5.55
N PRO A 74 -0.90 -5.75 6.14
CA PRO A 74 -1.89 -6.29 7.06
C PRO A 74 -2.91 -7.19 6.35
N SER A 75 -3.23 -8.35 6.95
CA SER A 75 -4.25 -9.28 6.44
C SER A 75 -5.69 -8.82 6.67
N MET A 76 -5.88 -7.79 7.49
CA MET A 76 -7.18 -7.20 7.81
C MET A 76 -6.96 -5.78 8.31
N GLN A 77 -7.73 -4.83 7.78
CA GLN A 77 -7.71 -3.45 8.24
C GLN A 77 -8.84 -3.17 9.24
N VAL A 78 -8.65 -2.16 10.09
CA VAL A 78 -9.57 -1.73 11.14
C VAL A 78 -9.94 -0.27 10.88
N PRO A 79 -11.20 0.03 10.51
CA PRO A 79 -11.62 1.39 10.24
C PRO A 79 -11.59 2.23 11.52
N LEU A 80 -11.07 3.45 11.40
CA LEU A 80 -11.05 4.44 12.47
C LEU A 80 -12.08 5.55 12.19
N ASP A 81 -12.78 5.97 13.25
CA ASP A 81 -13.52 7.23 13.22
C ASP A 81 -12.57 8.41 13.43
N LEU A 82 -13.07 9.64 13.29
CA LEU A 82 -12.24 10.85 13.38
C LEU A 82 -11.50 10.97 14.73
N ASP A 83 -12.14 10.60 15.86
CA ASP A 83 -11.51 10.69 17.17
C ASP A 83 -10.42 9.62 17.36
N GLY A 84 -10.69 8.40 16.90
CA GLY A 84 -9.72 7.31 16.86
C GLY A 84 -8.53 7.64 15.96
N ALA A 85 -8.80 8.15 14.76
CA ALA A 85 -7.81 8.60 13.79
C ALA A 85 -6.87 9.67 14.36
N LYS A 86 -7.40 10.69 15.05
CA LYS A 86 -6.59 11.73 15.70
C LYS A 86 -5.65 11.19 16.76
N LYS A 87 -6.14 10.30 17.61
CA LYS A 87 -5.32 9.67 18.66
C LYS A 87 -4.27 8.75 18.06
N PHE A 88 -4.64 8.05 17.00
CA PHE A 88 -3.77 7.15 16.27
C PHE A 88 -2.64 7.90 15.57
N MET A 89 -2.92 8.97 14.83
CA MET A 89 -1.88 9.79 14.18
C MET A 89 -0.88 10.33 15.21
N LYS A 90 -1.35 10.88 16.34
CA LYS A 90 -0.46 11.33 17.42
C LYS A 90 0.43 10.23 17.99
N LEU A 91 -0.04 8.99 17.99
CA LEU A 91 0.76 7.85 18.42
C LEU A 91 1.80 7.48 17.37
N VAL A 92 1.41 7.46 16.09
CA VAL A 92 2.32 7.18 14.97
C VAL A 92 3.43 8.23 14.94
N ASP A 93 3.09 9.52 14.97
CA ASP A 93 4.05 10.63 15.00
C ASP A 93 5.05 10.47 16.16
N ALA A 94 4.54 10.16 17.36
CA ALA A 94 5.39 9.98 18.54
C ALA A 94 6.30 8.74 18.47
N LEU A 95 5.94 7.73 17.67
CA LEU A 95 6.77 6.55 17.44
C LEU A 95 7.82 6.83 16.37
N GLU A 96 7.48 7.56 15.31
CA GLU A 96 8.39 7.94 14.23
C GLU A 96 9.46 8.94 14.70
N ASP A 97 9.15 9.76 15.71
CA ASP A 97 10.09 10.67 16.36
C ASP A 97 11.19 9.95 17.18
N LEU A 98 11.09 8.64 17.39
CA LEU A 98 12.09 7.88 18.15
C LEU A 98 13.23 7.39 17.24
N ASP A 99 14.45 7.80 17.55
CA ASP A 99 15.67 7.42 16.79
C ASP A 99 15.86 5.91 16.60
N ASP A 100 15.36 5.10 17.55
CA ASP A 100 15.47 3.64 17.55
C ASP A 100 14.37 2.94 16.72
N VAL A 101 13.32 3.67 16.31
CA VAL A 101 12.23 3.14 15.49
C VAL A 101 12.61 3.27 14.02
N GLN A 102 12.53 2.16 13.29
CA GLN A 102 12.89 2.12 11.88
C GLN A 102 11.67 2.11 10.96
N ASN A 103 10.59 1.46 11.36
CA ASN A 103 9.35 1.35 10.57
C ASN A 103 8.15 1.20 11.52
N VAL A 104 7.03 1.82 11.16
CA VAL A 104 5.74 1.66 11.85
C VAL A 104 4.76 1.01 10.87
N TYR A 105 4.37 -0.23 11.16
CA TYR A 105 3.36 -0.95 10.37
C TYR A 105 2.02 -0.94 11.10
N THR A 106 0.97 -0.60 10.37
CA THR A 106 -0.35 -0.44 10.95
C THR A 106 -1.39 -1.14 10.09
N ASN A 107 -2.51 -1.48 10.70
CA ASN A 107 -3.67 -1.97 10.00
C ASN A 107 -4.86 -1.03 10.16
N ALA A 108 -4.60 0.24 10.49
CA ALA A 108 -5.64 1.25 10.57
C ALA A 108 -6.11 1.60 9.16
N ASP A 109 -7.42 1.68 8.99
CA ASP A 109 -8.06 2.16 7.77
C ASP A 109 -8.74 3.50 8.07
N MET A 110 -8.45 4.49 7.25
CA MET A 110 -8.96 5.85 7.38
C MET A 110 -9.66 6.15 6.06
N SER A 111 -10.99 6.19 6.08
CA SER A 111 -11.74 6.53 4.87
C SER A 111 -11.38 7.93 4.35
N GLU A 112 -11.60 8.18 3.06
CA GLU A 112 -11.39 9.51 2.45
C GLU A 112 -12.09 10.64 3.24
N GLU A 113 -13.29 10.37 3.76
CA GLU A 113 -14.04 11.31 4.60
C GLU A 113 -13.28 11.65 5.91
N VAL A 114 -12.71 10.64 6.56
CA VAL A 114 -11.95 10.81 7.80
C VAL A 114 -10.62 11.51 7.52
N GLN A 115 -9.95 11.18 6.42
CA GLN A 115 -8.72 11.84 6.00
C GLN A 115 -8.96 13.33 5.71
N ALA A 116 -9.97 13.65 4.90
CA ALA A 116 -10.33 15.03 4.59
C ALA A 116 -10.72 15.84 5.84
N ALA A 117 -11.39 15.21 6.81
CA ALA A 117 -11.75 15.85 8.07
C ALA A 117 -10.55 16.11 8.99
N LEU A 118 -9.48 15.31 8.90
CA LEU A 118 -8.22 15.56 9.63
C LEU A 118 -7.44 16.73 9.04
N GLU A 119 -7.38 16.83 7.72
CA GLU A 119 -6.67 17.91 7.01
C GLU A 119 -7.34 19.28 7.16
N ALA A 120 -8.64 19.29 7.42
CA ALA A 120 -9.42 20.52 7.60
C ALA A 120 -9.26 21.19 8.98
N GLU A 121 -8.49 20.59 9.89
CA GLU A 121 -8.17 21.14 11.23
C GLU A 121 -6.77 21.76 11.31
#